data_AF-A0A452Z143-F1
#
_entry.id   AF-A0A452Z143-F1
#
_cell.length_a   1.000
_cell.length_b   1.000
_cell.length_c   1.000
_cell.angle_alpha   90.00
_cell.angle_beta   90.00
_cell.angle_gamma   90.00
#
_symmetry.space_group_name_H-M   'P 1'
#
loop_
_entity.id
_entity.type
_entity.pdbx_description
1 polymer ?
#
loop_
_entity_poly.entity_id
_entity_poly.type
_entity_poly.pdbx_seq_one_letter_code
_entity_poly.pdbx_strand_id
1 'polypeptide(L)' 'CYKALFFGACEDPHWRLTWRPWAPLRVRFFLWLAMQDRCWTAERLARHGLPHEDTCTLC' A
#
# COMPACT_ATOMS: atom_id res chain seq x y z
N CYS A 1 21.43 16.50 15.92
CA CYS A 1 20.37 15.87 16.73
C CYS A 1 19.22 15.29 15.89
N TYR A 2 18.58 16.04 14.98
CA TYR A 2 17.42 15.55 14.17
C TYR A 2 17.67 14.24 13.40
N LYS A 3 18.86 14.08 12.80
CA LYS A 3 19.22 12.87 12.04
C LYS A 3 19.26 11.58 12.87
N ALA A 4 19.43 11.68 14.19
CA ALA A 4 19.47 10.50 15.08
C ALA A 4 18.09 9.82 15.20
N LEU A 5 16.99 10.53 14.91
CA LEU A 5 15.64 9.97 14.92
C LEU A 5 15.38 8.98 13.77
N PHE A 6 16.22 9.00 12.73
CA PHE A 6 16.07 8.15 11.55
C PHE A 6 16.97 6.91 11.59
N PHE A 7 17.64 6.66 12.72
CA PHE A 7 18.49 5.48 12.85
C PHE A 7 17.60 4.21 12.85
N GLY A 8 17.73 3.38 11.82
CA GLY A 8 16.86 2.21 11.60
C GLY A 8 15.57 2.52 10.82
N ALA A 9 15.38 3.75 10.34
CA ALA A 9 14.29 4.05 9.42
C ALA A 9 14.55 3.37 8.06
N CYS A 10 13.56 2.63 7.57
CA CYS A 10 13.57 2.10 6.20
C CYS A 10 12.87 3.08 5.26
N GLU A 11 13.44 3.27 4.06
CA GLU A 11 12.76 4.02 3.02
C GLU A 11 11.59 3.20 2.46
N ASP A 12 10.43 3.83 2.37
CA ASP A 12 9.27 3.24 1.71
C ASP A 12 9.53 3.16 0.20
N PRO A 13 9.55 1.97 -0.43
CA PRO A 13 9.82 1.82 -1.86
C PRO A 13 8.78 2.54 -2.75
N HIS A 14 7.58 2.80 -2.23
CA HIS A 14 6.49 3.47 -2.92
C HIS A 14 6.29 4.93 -2.47
N TRP A 15 7.26 5.52 -1.76
CA TRP A 15 7.15 6.89 -1.21
C TRP A 15 6.77 7.93 -2.27
N ARG A 16 7.22 7.77 -3.52
CA ARG A 16 6.92 8.70 -4.62
C ARG A 16 5.45 8.66 -5.01
N LEU A 17 4.73 7.58 -4.75
CA LEU A 17 3.32 7.45 -5.11
C LEU A 17 2.42 7.90 -3.95
N THR A 18 2.84 7.66 -2.71
CA THR A 18 2.13 8.09 -1.50
C THR A 18 2.36 9.57 -1.16
N TRP A 19 3.57 10.08 -1.36
CA TRP A 19 4.00 11.40 -0.88
C TRP A 19 4.40 12.40 -1.97
N ARG A 20 4.29 12.06 -3.27
CA ARG A 20 4.52 13.08 -4.32
C ARG A 20 3.51 14.23 -4.19
N PRO A 21 3.96 15.49 -4.34
CA PRO A 21 3.10 16.66 -4.25
C PRO A 21 1.97 16.69 -5.29
N TRP A 22 2.20 16.12 -6.48
CA TRP A 22 1.29 16.25 -7.62
C TRP A 22 0.27 15.11 -7.76
N ALA A 23 0.38 14.04 -6.95
CA ALA A 23 -0.57 12.93 -7.06
C ALA A 23 -1.96 13.36 -6.55
N PRO A 24 -3.05 13.10 -7.29
CA PRO A 24 -4.41 13.38 -6.82
C PRO A 24 -4.68 12.70 -5.47
N LEU A 25 -5.40 13.38 -4.58
CA LEU A 25 -5.63 12.90 -3.20
C LEU A 25 -6.24 11.48 -3.16
N ARG A 26 -7.13 11.17 -4.11
CA ARG A 26 -7.75 9.84 -4.26
C ARG A 26 -6.71 8.74 -4.51
N VAL A 27 -5.70 9.02 -5.33
CA VAL A 27 -4.61 8.08 -5.63
C VAL A 27 -3.75 7.86 -4.39
N ARG A 28 -3.37 8.94 -3.71
CA ARG A 28 -2.55 8.88 -2.48
C ARG A 28 -3.24 8.10 -1.37
N PHE A 29 -4.54 8.35 -1.16
CA PHE A 29 -5.32 7.67 -0.14
C PHE A 29 -5.46 6.17 -0.44
N PHE A 30 -5.76 5.81 -1.69
CA PHE A 30 -5.85 4.41 -2.09
C PHE A 30 -4.51 3.69 -1.94
N LEU A 31 -3.41 4.27 -2.42
CA LEU A 31 -2.09 3.67 -2.27
C LEU A 31 -1.69 3.51 -0.80
N TRP A 32 -1.96 4.52 0.02
CA TRP A 32 -1.69 4.44 1.46
C TRP A 32 -2.48 3.32 2.14
N LEU A 33 -3.73 3.06 1.72
CA LEU A 33 -4.50 1.91 2.19
C LEU A 33 -3.92 0.59 1.68
N ALA A 34 -3.56 0.51 0.39
CA ALA A 34 -2.99 -0.69 -0.21
C ALA A 34 -1.68 -1.11 0.47
N MET A 35 -0.83 -0.13 0.78
CA MET A 35 0.42 -0.32 1.50
C MET A 35 0.28 -0.84 2.93
N GLN A 36 -0.88 -0.64 3.55
CA GLN A 36 -1.20 -1.18 4.88
C GLN A 36 -1.93 -2.53 4.78
N ASP A 37 -1.93 -3.16 3.60
CA ASP A 37 -2.73 -4.33 3.31
C ASP A 37 -4.23 -4.11 3.62
N ARG A 38 -4.72 -2.86 3.58
CA ARG A 38 -6.11 -2.55 3.97
C ARG A 38 -7.12 -2.67 2.84
N CYS A 39 -6.67 -2.89 1.62
CA CYS A 39 -7.52 -3.13 0.46
C CYS A 39 -7.98 -4.60 0.40
N TRP A 40 -9.18 -4.83 -0.14
CA TRP A 40 -9.69 -6.16 -0.45
C TRP A 40 -9.06 -6.67 -1.75
N THR A 41 -7.81 -7.12 -1.68
CA THR A 41 -7.14 -7.84 -2.77
C THR A 41 -7.44 -9.34 -2.66
N ALA A 42 -7.32 -10.07 -3.77
CA ALA A 42 -7.49 -11.53 -3.80
C ALA A 42 -6.58 -12.23 -2.77
N GLU A 43 -5.33 -11.80 -2.66
CA GLU A 43 -4.38 -12.32 -1.66
C GLU A 43 -4.84 -12.08 -0.21
N ARG A 44 -5.46 -10.93 0.06
CA ARG A 44 -6.02 -10.68 1.40
C ARG A 44 -7.26 -11.53 1.67
N LEU A 45 -8.14 -11.69 0.69
CA LEU A 45 -9.31 -12.56 0.81
C LEU A 45 -8.86 -14.01 1.09
N ALA A 46 -7.81 -14.49 0.40
CA ALA A 46 -7.19 -15.80 0.62
C ALA A 46 -6.68 -15.96 2.06
N ARG A 47 -5.94 -14.98 2.58
CA ARG A 47 -5.46 -14.97 3.99
C ARG A 47 -6.59 -15.06 5.01
N HIS A 48 -7.77 -14.53 4.68
CA HIS A 48 -8.94 -14.53 5.56
C HIS A 48 -9.94 -15.66 5.27
N GLY A 49 -9.66 -16.57 4.33
CA GLY A 49 -10.56 -17.67 3.97
C GLY A 49 -11.88 -17.21 3.34
N LEU A 50 -11.92 -15.99 2.80
CA LEU A 50 -13.10 -15.47 2.12
C LEU A 50 -13.15 -16.00 0.67
N PRO A 51 -14.37 -16.13 0.09
CA PRO A 51 -14.51 -16.51 -1.31
C PRO A 51 -13.73 -15.51 -2.17
N HIS A 52 -12.79 -16.03 -2.95
CA HIS A 52 -12.00 -15.26 -3.89
C HIS A 52 -11.80 -16.11 -5.14
N GLU A 53 -11.65 -15.42 -6.27
CA GLU A 53 -11.28 -16.04 -7.53
C GLU A 53 -9.77 -16.34 -7.49
N ASP A 54 -9.35 -17.56 -7.82
CA ASP A 54 -7.93 -17.93 -7.93
C ASP A 54 -7.22 -17.16 -9.06
N THR A 55 -8.00 -16.71 -10.05
CA THR A 55 -7.55 -15.95 -11.21
C THR A 55 -8.14 -14.55 -11.20
N CYS A 56 -7.31 -13.52 -11.43
CA CYS A 56 -7.79 -12.15 -11.53
C CYS A 56 -8.77 -12.02 -12.70
N THR A 57 -10.02 -11.62 -12.43
CA THR A 57 -11.07 -11.45 -13.46
C THR A 57 -10.80 -10.32 -14.46
N LEU A 58 -9.76 -9.52 -14.20
CA LEU A 58 -9.31 -8.41 -15.07
C LEU A 58 -8.07 -8.79 -15.90
N CYS A 59 -7.52 -9.99 -15.74
CA CYS A 59 -6.33 -10.49 -16.43
C CYS A 59 -6.70 -11.64 -17.37
#